data_AF-A0A7S1MZL8-F1
#
_entry.id   AF-A0A7S1MZL8-F1
#
_cell.length_a   1.000
_cell.length_b   1.000
_cell.length_c   1.000
_cell.angle_alpha   90.00
_cell.angle_beta   90.00
_cell.angle_gamma   90.00
#
_symmetry.space_group_name_H-M   'P 1'
#
loop_
_entity.id
_entity.type
_entity.pdbx_description
1 polymer ?
#
loop_
_entity_poly.entity_id
_entity_poly.type
_entity_poly.pdbx_seq_one_letter_code
_entity_poly.pdbx_strand_id
1 'polypeptide(L)'
;GRMLLLRSKALLHRLPTKGKEPLLVRRSEYHRSKFTQSATTAAAQATSRLRHQNHHCLGGTPLLMSLSGSSCRLSTRMGHQQVGRSLIRAFGSGFPTGLRRNDVKRNAVYCSMLQSLVVGHSHGASASTAQRGSGNKPGARVAAEAASNNPSISTTTTNAAGKELDFYSGAACIPSVEKKNGGEDAYFMAYLSEENTLQSTSESDSTEPQESFKGRGYCMLGISDGVGGWADMGIDAGAYSRQLMHFANQVTQEEDASNPNPKRVLYKAVQETTAKGSATVCIVSLTPSSQTSGMANLRAANLGDSGFIVVREKQVLYKSPVQQHSFNFPYQVSSIPKYSDNPMNAQTFDVEVAPGDTVVLATDGLFDNLYPEEVASIVHEAKASGRKPGELAHILAKITLEVATDKKRDTPFSYGARQVGFPHEYGGKMDDVTIVCSYVMADSRM
;
A
#
# COMPACT_ATOMS: atom_id res chain seq x y z
N GLY A 1 -22.58 -23.18 64.24
CA GLY A 1 -21.83 -24.45 64.41
C GLY A 1 -20.47 -24.31 63.78
N ARG A 2 -19.47 -25.06 64.26
CA ARG A 2 -18.04 -24.91 63.96
C ARG A 2 -17.65 -24.99 62.47
N MET A 3 -16.59 -24.23 62.16
CA MET A 3 -15.46 -24.57 61.27
C MET A 3 -15.24 -26.08 60.99
N LEU A 4 -14.69 -26.41 59.82
CA LEU A 4 -13.28 -26.86 59.76
C LEU A 4 -12.68 -26.86 58.34
N LEU A 5 -11.54 -26.18 58.25
CA LEU A 5 -10.48 -26.39 57.27
C LEU A 5 -9.85 -27.77 57.50
N LEU A 6 -9.33 -28.47 56.49
CA LEU A 6 -8.14 -29.30 56.68
C LEU A 6 -7.38 -29.53 55.37
N ARG A 7 -6.05 -29.36 55.46
CA ARG A 7 -5.07 -29.64 54.41
C ARG A 7 -4.66 -31.12 54.48
N SER A 8 -4.20 -31.67 53.37
CA SER A 8 -3.11 -32.64 53.36
C SER A 8 -2.17 -32.39 52.19
N LYS A 9 -0.87 -32.62 52.41
CA LYS A 9 0.23 -32.29 51.49
C LYS A 9 1.13 -33.53 51.33
N ALA A 10 1.87 -33.59 50.22
CA ALA A 10 2.91 -34.59 49.89
C ALA A 10 2.35 -36.00 49.52
N LEU A 11 3.04 -36.82 48.71
CA LEU A 11 4.48 -36.86 48.41
C LEU A 11 4.76 -37.11 46.90
N LEU A 12 5.96 -36.76 46.41
CA LEU A 12 6.40 -37.00 45.02
C LEU A 12 6.76 -38.48 44.76
N HIS A 13 6.58 -38.97 43.53
CA HIS A 13 7.68 -39.63 42.79
C HIS A 13 7.43 -39.81 41.27
N ARG A 14 8.33 -39.23 40.46
CA ARG A 14 8.85 -39.60 39.11
C ARG A 14 7.89 -39.86 37.90
N LEU A 15 8.27 -39.22 36.78
CA LEU A 15 7.76 -39.40 35.40
C LEU A 15 8.23 -40.75 34.79
N PRO A 16 7.68 -41.20 33.64
CA PRO A 16 8.10 -40.64 32.35
C PRO A 16 6.96 -40.14 31.46
N THR A 17 7.30 -39.20 30.58
CA THR A 17 6.41 -38.58 29.60
C THR A 17 6.13 -39.50 28.39
N LYS A 18 4.89 -39.50 27.90
CA LYS A 18 4.57 -39.83 26.50
C LYS A 18 3.83 -38.64 25.90
N GLY A 19 4.32 -38.17 24.76
CA GLY A 19 3.82 -36.95 24.13
C GLY A 19 2.36 -37.07 23.71
N LYS A 20 1.61 -35.99 23.93
CA LYS A 20 0.40 -35.68 23.15
C LYS A 20 0.79 -34.60 22.16
N GLU A 21 0.77 -34.92 20.88
CA GLU A 21 0.72 -33.89 19.84
C GLU A 21 -0.57 -33.09 20.01
N PRO A 22 -0.55 -31.75 19.93
CA PRO A 22 -1.77 -30.97 19.82
C PRO A 22 -2.43 -31.25 18.47
N LEU A 23 -3.75 -31.43 18.46
CA LEU A 23 -4.51 -31.73 17.25
C LEU A 23 -4.29 -30.62 16.21
N LEU A 24 -3.69 -30.98 15.07
CA LEU A 24 -3.78 -30.15 13.88
C LEU A 24 -5.26 -29.96 13.51
N VAL A 25 -5.57 -28.76 13.01
CA VAL A 25 -6.80 -28.44 12.28
C VAL A 25 -7.07 -29.57 11.28
N ARG A 26 -8.17 -30.32 11.50
CA ARG A 26 -8.64 -31.29 10.53
C ARG A 26 -9.01 -30.53 9.26
N ARG A 27 -8.50 -31.00 8.11
CA ARG A 27 -9.00 -30.59 6.80
C ARG A 27 -10.54 -30.64 6.80
N SER A 28 -11.17 -29.51 6.51
CA SER A 28 -12.56 -29.48 6.07
C SER A 28 -12.65 -30.01 4.63
N GLU A 29 -12.60 -31.34 4.50
CA GLU A 29 -13.14 -32.00 3.32
C GLU A 29 -14.66 -31.81 3.30
N TYR A 30 -15.12 -30.69 2.74
CA TYR A 30 -16.52 -30.45 2.46
C TYR A 30 -16.70 -29.88 1.05
N HIS A 31 -17.48 -30.60 0.23
CA HIS A 31 -17.85 -30.27 -1.15
C HIS A 31 -16.75 -30.06 -2.20
N ARG A 32 -15.95 -31.12 -2.45
CA ARG A 32 -15.49 -31.45 -3.82
C ARG A 32 -16.22 -32.69 -4.35
N SER A 33 -17.49 -32.53 -4.71
CA SER A 33 -18.33 -33.60 -5.26
C SER A 33 -19.40 -33.04 -6.21
N LYS A 34 -19.45 -33.60 -7.42
CA LYS A 34 -20.36 -33.27 -8.54
C LYS A 34 -20.22 -31.89 -9.18
N PHE A 35 -19.21 -31.73 -10.05
CA PHE A 35 -19.38 -31.11 -11.38
C PHE A 35 -18.17 -31.43 -12.27
N THR A 36 -18.27 -32.46 -13.11
CA THR A 36 -17.59 -32.66 -14.43
C THR A 36 -17.76 -34.12 -14.90
N GLN A 37 -18.90 -34.44 -15.50
CA GLN A 37 -19.02 -35.60 -16.38
C GLN A 37 -20.18 -35.45 -17.39
N SER A 38 -19.93 -34.69 -18.46
CA SER A 38 -20.54 -34.86 -19.79
C SER A 38 -19.85 -33.90 -20.77
N ALA A 39 -19.70 -34.31 -22.03
CA ALA A 39 -19.06 -33.57 -23.14
C ALA A 39 -17.56 -33.23 -22.93
N THR A 40 -16.61 -33.61 -23.80
CA THR A 40 -16.69 -34.34 -25.07
C THR A 40 -15.43 -35.17 -25.30
N THR A 41 -15.58 -36.47 -25.53
CA THR A 41 -14.54 -37.31 -26.13
C THR A 41 -14.69 -37.27 -27.66
N ALA A 42 -13.85 -36.51 -28.36
CA ALA A 42 -13.75 -36.59 -29.82
C ALA A 42 -12.37 -36.17 -30.34
N ALA A 43 -11.67 -37.14 -30.94
CA ALA A 43 -10.60 -36.97 -31.93
C ALA A 43 -9.40 -36.04 -31.63
N ALA A 44 -8.33 -36.60 -31.05
CA ALA A 44 -6.95 -36.25 -31.42
C ALA A 44 -5.92 -37.29 -30.92
N GLN A 45 -5.71 -38.41 -31.65
CA GLN A 45 -4.46 -39.17 -31.59
C GLN A 45 -4.32 -40.13 -32.78
N ALA A 46 -3.56 -39.70 -33.80
CA ALA A 46 -3.06 -40.54 -34.88
C ALA A 46 -1.70 -40.01 -35.37
N THR A 47 -0.65 -40.43 -34.67
CA THR A 47 0.74 -40.63 -35.11
C THR A 47 1.25 -39.96 -36.41
N SER A 48 2.16 -39.01 -36.21
CA SER A 48 3.51 -38.91 -36.82
C SER A 48 3.83 -39.67 -38.13
N ARG A 49 4.42 -38.94 -39.11
CA ARG A 49 5.77 -39.18 -39.67
C ARG A 49 6.11 -38.24 -40.85
N LEU A 50 7.43 -38.08 -41.11
CA LEU A 50 8.08 -37.44 -42.28
C LEU A 50 7.92 -35.90 -42.36
N ARG A 51 8.86 -35.11 -42.87
CA ARG A 51 10.34 -35.08 -43.01
C ARG A 51 10.63 -33.73 -43.74
N HIS A 52 11.85 -33.19 -43.64
CA HIS A 52 12.27 -31.94 -44.31
C HIS A 52 11.91 -31.83 -45.80
N GLN A 53 11.60 -30.61 -46.28
CA GLN A 53 12.49 -29.87 -47.20
C GLN A 53 12.07 -28.38 -47.40
N ASN A 54 13.03 -27.56 -47.85
CA ASN A 54 12.87 -26.12 -48.14
C ASN A 54 12.30 -25.90 -49.56
N HIS A 55 11.58 -24.80 -49.80
CA HIS A 55 12.00 -23.68 -50.67
C HIS A 55 10.85 -22.72 -51.08
N HIS A 56 11.10 -21.43 -50.86
CA HIS A 56 10.89 -20.27 -51.75
C HIS A 56 9.71 -20.12 -52.75
N CYS A 57 9.16 -18.90 -52.71
CA CYS A 57 8.81 -18.01 -53.83
C CYS A 57 7.37 -17.95 -54.43
N LEU A 58 6.79 -16.75 -54.27
CA LEU A 58 6.20 -15.87 -55.29
C LEU A 58 4.97 -16.32 -56.11
N GLY A 59 3.88 -15.56 -55.90
CA GLY A 59 3.20 -14.82 -56.97
C GLY A 59 2.11 -15.55 -57.79
N GLY A 60 0.88 -15.00 -57.77
CA GLY A 60 -0.17 -15.41 -58.71
C GLY A 60 -1.61 -15.15 -58.23
N THR A 61 -2.13 -13.96 -58.49
CA THR A 61 -3.59 -13.77 -58.69
C THR A 61 -3.95 -14.27 -60.11
N PRO A 62 -5.17 -14.80 -60.37
CA PRO A 62 -6.27 -13.88 -60.71
C PRO A 62 -7.72 -14.33 -60.40
N LEU A 63 -8.61 -13.33 -60.52
CA LEU A 63 -10.02 -13.34 -60.92
C LEU A 63 -11.15 -13.93 -60.03
N LEU A 64 -11.97 -12.98 -59.57
CA LEU A 64 -13.45 -12.95 -59.52
C LEU A 64 -14.24 -14.27 -59.66
N MET A 65 -15.14 -14.48 -58.69
CA MET A 65 -16.57 -14.55 -59.02
C MET A 65 -17.43 -13.91 -57.92
N SER A 66 -18.42 -13.12 -58.33
CA SER A 66 -19.35 -12.43 -57.44
C SER A 66 -20.63 -13.24 -57.22
N LEU A 67 -21.06 -13.42 -55.97
CA LEU A 67 -22.47 -13.66 -55.65
C LEU A 67 -22.90 -12.81 -54.47
N SER A 68 -24.00 -12.09 -54.66
CA SER A 68 -24.70 -11.27 -53.69
C SER A 68 -25.61 -12.12 -52.81
N GLY A 69 -25.80 -11.74 -51.53
CA GLY A 69 -26.76 -12.46 -50.68
C GLY A 69 -26.82 -12.04 -49.22
N SER A 70 -27.69 -11.07 -48.93
CA SER A 70 -28.44 -10.95 -47.67
C SER A 70 -27.71 -10.63 -46.35
N SER A 71 -28.04 -9.45 -45.81
CA SER A 71 -27.70 -9.03 -44.45
C SER A 71 -28.30 -9.91 -43.37
N CYS A 72 -27.57 -10.10 -42.26
CA CYS A 72 -28.18 -10.15 -40.94
C CYS A 72 -27.30 -9.40 -39.93
N ARG A 73 -27.77 -8.23 -39.47
CA ARG A 73 -27.11 -7.45 -38.41
C ARG A 73 -27.58 -7.98 -37.05
N LEU A 74 -26.72 -8.66 -36.30
CA LEU A 74 -26.92 -8.76 -34.84
C LEU A 74 -26.12 -7.65 -34.16
N SER A 75 -26.86 -6.69 -33.59
CA SER A 75 -26.32 -5.68 -32.70
C SER A 75 -26.36 -6.20 -31.26
N THR A 76 -25.21 -6.56 -30.71
CA THR A 76 -25.04 -6.72 -29.26
C THR A 76 -24.73 -5.35 -28.65
N ARG A 77 -25.76 -4.73 -28.04
CA ARG A 77 -25.58 -3.55 -27.20
C ARG A 77 -24.67 -3.88 -26.02
N MET A 78 -23.46 -3.31 -25.99
CA MET A 78 -22.73 -3.16 -24.73
C MET A 78 -23.42 -2.09 -23.89
N GLY A 79 -23.75 -2.44 -22.64
CA GLY A 79 -24.37 -1.52 -21.69
C GLY A 79 -23.35 -0.49 -21.18
N HIS A 80 -23.19 0.62 -21.88
CA HIS A 80 -22.57 1.81 -21.31
C HIS A 80 -23.45 2.34 -20.18
N GLN A 81 -23.11 2.01 -18.94
CA GLN A 81 -23.73 2.66 -17.78
C GLN A 81 -23.16 4.08 -17.67
N GLN A 82 -24.04 5.07 -17.71
CA GLN A 82 -23.66 6.48 -17.79
C GLN A 82 -23.01 6.94 -16.48
N VAL A 83 -21.73 7.34 -16.54
CA VAL A 83 -21.08 8.12 -15.47
C VAL A 83 -21.69 9.53 -15.50
N GLY A 84 -22.77 9.70 -14.73
CA GLY A 84 -23.57 10.91 -14.68
C GLY A 84 -22.87 12.05 -13.96
N ARG A 85 -22.58 13.13 -14.69
CA ARG A 85 -22.08 14.40 -14.16
C ARG A 85 -23.07 15.04 -13.17
N SER A 86 -22.63 15.40 -11.96
CA SER A 86 -23.05 16.63 -11.25
C SER A 86 -22.30 16.78 -9.93
N LEU A 87 -21.33 17.71 -9.85
CA LEU A 87 -20.64 18.04 -8.59
C LEU A 87 -20.25 19.53 -8.48
N ILE A 88 -21.03 20.43 -9.10
CA ILE A 88 -20.96 21.88 -8.84
C ILE A 88 -22.37 22.50 -8.89
N ARG A 89 -22.93 22.82 -7.71
CA ARG A 89 -23.83 23.97 -7.44
C ARG A 89 -24.26 23.99 -5.97
N ALA A 90 -23.54 24.75 -5.13
CA ALA A 90 -24.01 25.19 -3.81
C ALA A 90 -23.16 26.34 -3.22
N PHE A 91 -22.93 27.41 -3.98
CA PHE A 91 -22.59 28.72 -3.40
C PHE A 91 -23.74 29.67 -3.75
N GLY A 92 -24.56 30.02 -2.76
CA GLY A 92 -25.77 30.83 -2.94
C GLY A 92 -26.64 30.84 -1.69
N SER A 93 -26.91 32.04 -1.17
CA SER A 93 -27.65 32.32 0.06
C SER A 93 -29.17 32.19 -0.08
N GLY A 94 -29.89 31.89 1.03
CA GLY A 94 -31.33 32.15 1.14
C GLY A 94 -32.13 31.21 2.05
N PHE A 95 -32.63 31.73 3.16
CA PHE A 95 -33.86 31.28 3.85
C PHE A 95 -35.04 32.20 3.39
N PRO A 96 -36.34 31.89 3.63
CA PRO A 96 -36.94 30.75 4.35
C PRO A 96 -38.20 30.08 3.69
N THR A 97 -38.74 29.08 4.40
CA THR A 97 -40.12 28.50 4.33
C THR A 97 -40.49 27.49 3.22
N GLY A 98 -41.25 26.43 3.61
CA GLY A 98 -42.01 25.56 2.68
C GLY A 98 -41.86 24.04 2.87
N LEU A 99 -42.85 23.40 3.49
CA LEU A 99 -43.02 21.94 3.68
C LEU A 99 -42.83 21.05 2.43
N ARG A 100 -41.98 20.00 2.48
CA ARG A 100 -42.37 18.55 2.47
C ARG A 100 -41.17 17.57 2.34
N ARG A 101 -41.38 16.35 2.88
CA ARG A 101 -40.60 15.09 2.72
C ARG A 101 -40.48 14.65 1.23
N ASN A 102 -39.50 13.88 0.74
CA ASN A 102 -38.53 12.93 1.33
C ASN A 102 -37.24 12.80 0.45
N ASP A 103 -36.26 11.99 0.88
CA ASP A 103 -35.20 11.34 0.06
C ASP A 103 -34.04 12.14 -0.56
N VAL A 104 -33.31 12.95 0.22
CA VAL A 104 -31.87 13.24 -0.04
C VAL A 104 -31.07 13.38 1.27
N LYS A 105 -30.63 12.28 1.89
CA LYS A 105 -29.66 12.30 3.02
C LYS A 105 -28.79 11.02 3.12
N ARG A 106 -27.82 10.84 2.21
CA ARG A 106 -26.68 9.90 2.44
C ARG A 106 -25.30 10.43 2.03
N ASN A 107 -25.18 11.38 1.10
CA ASN A 107 -23.87 11.96 0.72
C ASN A 107 -23.44 13.19 1.54
N ALA A 108 -24.30 13.69 2.44
CA ALA A 108 -24.00 14.89 3.24
C ALA A 108 -23.07 14.64 4.43
N VAL A 109 -22.95 13.39 4.90
CA VAL A 109 -22.17 13.05 6.11
C VAL A 109 -20.66 13.19 5.86
N TYR A 110 -20.17 12.75 4.69
CA TYR A 110 -18.74 12.81 4.34
C TYR A 110 -18.22 14.26 4.27
N CYS A 111 -18.92 15.17 3.59
CA CYS A 111 -18.55 16.59 3.59
C CYS A 111 -18.68 17.24 4.98
N SER A 112 -19.66 16.81 5.80
CA SER A 112 -19.83 17.31 7.17
C SER A 112 -18.69 16.87 8.10
N MET A 113 -18.15 15.67 7.92
CA MET A 113 -17.02 15.18 8.73
C MET A 113 -15.72 15.90 8.35
N LEU A 114 -15.48 16.10 7.05
CA LEU A 114 -14.38 16.92 6.54
C LEU A 114 -14.46 18.36 7.10
N GLN A 115 -15.63 19.00 7.05
CA GLN A 115 -15.82 20.34 7.65
C GLN A 115 -15.54 20.36 9.17
N SER A 116 -15.89 19.30 9.89
CA SER A 116 -15.71 19.21 11.35
C SER A 116 -14.25 18.99 11.77
N LEU A 117 -13.40 18.45 10.88
CA LEU A 117 -11.96 18.26 11.09
C LEU A 117 -11.09 19.42 10.53
N VAL A 118 -11.72 20.43 9.90
CA VAL A 118 -11.02 21.48 9.12
C VAL A 118 -10.94 22.85 9.82
N VAL A 119 -11.73 23.14 10.85
CA VAL A 119 -11.76 24.48 11.47
C VAL A 119 -10.85 24.61 12.70
N GLY A 120 -9.55 24.81 12.44
CA GLY A 120 -8.62 25.40 13.40
C GLY A 120 -8.72 26.93 13.36
N HIS A 121 -8.83 27.60 14.52
CA HIS A 121 -9.00 29.05 14.60
C HIS A 121 -7.74 29.81 14.16
N SER A 122 -7.90 30.80 13.28
CA SER A 122 -6.86 31.79 12.95
C SER A 122 -7.28 33.21 13.36
N HIS A 123 -6.45 33.84 14.18
CA HIS A 123 -6.39 35.28 14.48
C HIS A 123 -4.88 35.60 14.57
N GLY A 124 -4.34 36.71 14.07
CA GLY A 124 -4.89 37.80 13.28
C GLY A 124 -3.75 38.55 12.58
N ALA A 125 -4.07 39.42 11.61
CA ALA A 125 -3.08 40.04 10.73
C ALA A 125 -2.29 41.20 11.37
N SER A 126 -1.12 41.53 10.79
CA SER A 126 -0.62 42.91 10.65
C SER A 126 0.44 42.96 9.54
N ALA A 127 0.46 44.07 8.80
CA ALA A 127 1.32 44.27 7.63
C ALA A 127 2.10 45.59 7.75
N SER A 128 3.28 45.68 7.11
CA SER A 128 3.80 46.98 6.64
C SER A 128 4.97 46.87 5.62
N THR A 129 4.72 47.46 4.45
CA THR A 129 5.59 48.42 3.75
C THR A 129 6.93 47.97 3.12
N ALA A 130 7.08 48.35 1.84
CA ALA A 130 8.29 48.16 1.03
C ALA A 130 9.25 49.38 1.08
N GLN A 131 10.50 49.19 0.65
CA GLN A 131 11.31 50.29 0.13
C GLN A 131 12.32 49.86 -0.97
N ARG A 132 12.67 50.82 -1.83
CA ARG A 132 13.53 50.71 -3.03
C ARG A 132 14.93 51.31 -2.78
N GLY A 133 15.94 50.78 -3.46
CA GLY A 133 17.24 51.43 -3.73
C GLY A 133 18.20 50.42 -4.40
N SER A 134 18.61 50.59 -5.65
CA SER A 134 19.75 51.43 -6.10
C SER A 134 21.05 51.10 -5.34
N GLY A 135 22.14 50.60 -5.93
CA GLY A 135 22.50 50.37 -7.33
C GLY A 135 23.91 50.92 -7.63
N ASN A 136 24.88 50.05 -7.92
CA ASN A 136 26.07 50.36 -8.76
C ASN A 136 27.01 49.16 -9.01
N LYS A 137 27.62 49.18 -10.19
CA LYS A 137 28.82 48.48 -10.71
C LYS A 137 29.52 49.51 -11.65
N PRO A 138 30.73 49.30 -12.22
CA PRO A 138 31.72 48.22 -12.03
C PRO A 138 33.15 48.75 -11.74
N GLY A 139 34.13 47.84 -11.60
CA GLY A 139 35.57 48.12 -11.67
C GLY A 139 36.33 46.86 -12.15
N ALA A 140 37.41 47.00 -12.93
CA ALA A 140 38.07 45.90 -13.65
C ALA A 140 39.61 46.06 -13.76
N ARG A 141 40.29 44.99 -14.24
CA ARG A 141 41.74 44.82 -14.62
C ARG A 141 42.63 44.22 -13.49
N VAL A 142 43.25 43.02 -13.63
CA VAL A 142 44.44 42.56 -14.44
C VAL A 142 45.77 42.87 -13.70
N ALA A 143 46.78 41.98 -13.53
CA ALA A 143 47.20 40.79 -14.31
C ALA A 143 47.79 39.58 -13.50
N ALA A 144 48.39 38.64 -14.28
CA ALA A 144 49.41 37.58 -14.09
C ALA A 144 50.50 37.72 -12.97
N GLU A 145 51.33 36.72 -12.58
CA GLU A 145 52.01 35.61 -13.31
C GLU A 145 52.24 34.28 -12.50
N ALA A 146 52.84 33.29 -13.19
CA ALA A 146 53.42 31.97 -12.84
C ALA A 146 54.22 31.80 -11.51
N ALA A 147 54.62 30.61 -11.02
CA ALA A 147 54.24 29.18 -11.18
C ALA A 147 55.04 28.30 -10.18
N SER A 148 54.55 27.11 -9.74
CA SER A 148 55.39 25.95 -9.30
C SER A 148 54.59 24.65 -8.98
N ASN A 149 54.85 23.59 -9.76
CA ASN A 149 54.94 22.14 -9.45
C ASN A 149 54.07 21.43 -8.37
N ASN A 150 53.13 20.60 -8.87
CA ASN A 150 52.86 19.16 -8.56
C ASN A 150 52.52 18.65 -7.12
N PRO A 151 51.88 17.46 -6.97
CA PRO A 151 51.13 16.64 -7.94
C PRO A 151 49.72 16.20 -7.46
N SER A 152 49.05 15.36 -8.26
CA SER A 152 47.87 14.51 -7.95
C SER A 152 46.54 15.18 -7.56
N ILE A 153 45.57 15.10 -8.48
CA ILE A 153 44.21 14.57 -8.28
C ILE A 153 43.67 14.18 -9.66
N SER A 154 43.14 12.96 -9.79
CA SER A 154 42.46 12.54 -11.03
C SER A 154 41.09 13.20 -11.08
N THR A 155 40.91 14.18 -11.95
CA THR A 155 39.61 14.81 -12.22
C THR A 155 38.75 13.92 -13.10
N THR A 156 37.68 13.36 -12.53
CA THR A 156 36.51 12.92 -13.29
C THR A 156 35.37 13.90 -13.00
N THR A 157 35.20 14.89 -13.87
CA THR A 157 34.11 15.87 -13.77
C THR A 157 33.04 15.55 -14.79
N THR A 158 31.80 15.27 -14.34
CA THR A 158 30.51 15.56 -15.00
C THR A 158 29.40 15.10 -14.05
N ASN A 159 28.83 15.97 -13.22
CA ASN A 159 27.70 16.83 -13.57
C ASN A 159 26.57 16.13 -14.35
N ALA A 160 25.71 15.45 -13.61
CA ALA A 160 24.28 15.74 -13.71
C ALA A 160 23.79 16.17 -12.32
N ALA A 161 23.53 17.47 -12.14
CA ALA A 161 22.70 17.93 -11.04
C ALA A 161 21.26 17.51 -11.37
N GLY A 162 20.96 16.23 -11.17
CA GLY A 162 19.61 15.70 -11.27
C GLY A 162 18.72 16.51 -10.33
N LYS A 163 17.54 16.93 -10.80
CA LYS A 163 16.58 17.64 -9.97
C LYS A 163 16.27 16.73 -8.78
N GLU A 164 16.71 17.16 -7.60
CA GLU A 164 16.59 16.31 -6.41
C GLU A 164 15.10 16.16 -6.07
N LEU A 165 14.74 15.00 -5.52
CA LEU A 165 13.36 14.69 -5.16
C LEU A 165 13.27 14.58 -3.65
N ASP A 166 12.23 15.20 -3.11
CA ASP A 166 11.89 15.13 -1.70
C ASP A 166 10.69 14.19 -1.52
N PHE A 167 10.84 13.22 -0.62
CA PHE A 167 9.78 12.30 -0.22
C PHE A 167 9.30 12.71 1.17
N TYR A 168 8.10 13.27 1.25
CA TYR A 168 7.49 13.58 2.55
C TYR A 168 6.63 12.39 2.97
N SER A 169 6.99 11.72 4.06
CA SER A 169 6.36 10.47 4.50
C SER A 169 5.76 10.58 5.90
N GLY A 170 4.62 9.94 6.14
CA GLY A 170 3.95 9.92 7.44
C GLY A 170 2.97 8.77 7.54
N ALA A 171 2.67 8.34 8.77
CA ALA A 171 1.96 7.11 9.03
C ALA A 171 0.82 7.25 10.05
N ALA A 172 -0.07 6.26 10.06
CA ALA A 172 -1.01 6.00 11.13
C ALA A 172 -1.15 4.47 11.29
N CYS A 173 -1.08 4.00 12.51
CA CYS A 173 -1.50 2.65 12.92
C CYS A 173 -2.61 2.84 13.95
N ILE A 174 -3.79 2.29 13.70
CA ILE A 174 -4.91 2.33 14.65
C ILE A 174 -5.40 0.90 14.87
N PRO A 175 -5.32 0.36 16.09
CA PRO A 175 -5.76 -1.00 16.37
C PRO A 175 -7.30 -1.10 16.36
N SER A 176 -7.78 -2.27 15.96
CA SER A 176 -9.18 -2.68 15.99
C SER A 176 -9.73 -2.62 17.41
N VAL A 177 -10.90 -2.00 17.56
CA VAL A 177 -11.63 -1.94 18.83
C VAL A 177 -12.17 -3.31 19.29
N GLU A 178 -12.11 -4.33 18.44
CA GLU A 178 -12.55 -5.70 18.76
C GLU A 178 -11.40 -6.57 19.31
N LYS A 179 -10.14 -6.18 19.11
CA LYS A 179 -8.94 -6.93 19.55
C LYS A 179 -8.57 -6.58 21.01
N LYS A 180 -8.33 -7.61 21.82
CA LYS A 180 -8.08 -7.45 23.29
C LYS A 180 -6.63 -7.25 23.68
N ASN A 181 -5.69 -7.55 22.78
CA ASN A 181 -4.26 -7.66 23.07
C ASN A 181 -3.41 -6.52 22.46
N GLY A 182 -4.07 -5.47 21.94
CA GLY A 182 -3.43 -4.44 21.10
C GLY A 182 -3.63 -4.73 19.61
N GLY A 183 -2.91 -3.99 18.77
CA GLY A 183 -2.89 -4.18 17.31
C GLY A 183 -1.90 -5.25 16.87
N GLU A 184 -2.23 -5.88 15.75
CA GLU A 184 -1.48 -6.96 15.11
C GLU A 184 -0.62 -6.43 13.94
N ASP A 185 -0.89 -5.21 13.49
CA ASP A 185 -0.09 -4.49 12.50
C ASP A 185 1.24 -3.94 13.06
N ALA A 186 2.12 -3.55 12.14
CA ALA A 186 3.29 -2.70 12.39
C ALA A 186 3.73 -1.96 11.11
N TYR A 187 4.55 -0.90 11.26
CA TYR A 187 5.21 -0.21 10.14
C TYR A 187 6.63 0.25 10.49
N PHE A 188 7.42 0.58 9.46
CA PHE A 188 8.63 1.38 9.60
C PHE A 188 8.76 2.41 8.47
N MET A 189 9.48 3.49 8.72
CA MET A 189 9.90 4.45 7.71
C MET A 189 11.39 4.77 7.88
N ALA A 190 12.18 4.59 6.84
CA ALA A 190 13.59 4.96 6.77
C ALA A 190 13.80 5.99 5.65
N TYR A 191 14.64 7.00 5.87
CA TYR A 191 14.80 8.13 4.96
C TYR A 191 16.17 8.81 5.12
N LEU A 192 16.74 9.34 4.03
CA LEU A 192 17.94 10.17 4.13
C LEU A 192 17.57 11.56 4.67
N SER A 193 18.22 11.98 5.74
CA SER A 193 18.10 13.31 6.35
C SER A 193 18.72 14.40 5.45
N GLU A 194 18.56 15.67 5.84
CA GLU A 194 19.23 16.79 5.16
C GLU A 194 20.76 16.72 5.25
N GLU A 195 21.29 16.05 6.28
CA GLU A 195 22.72 15.79 6.50
C GLU A 195 23.24 14.56 5.72
N ASN A 196 22.41 13.95 4.86
CA ASN A 196 22.65 12.68 4.17
C ASN A 196 22.93 11.49 5.11
N THR A 197 22.49 11.57 6.37
CA THR A 197 22.46 10.43 7.30
C THR A 197 21.15 9.68 7.16
N LEU A 198 21.20 8.36 7.05
CA LEU A 198 19.99 7.53 7.03
C LEU A 198 19.39 7.52 8.44
N GLN A 199 18.16 8.01 8.53
CA GLN A 199 17.35 7.99 9.74
C GLN A 199 16.22 6.98 9.58
N SER A 200 15.61 6.60 10.70
CA SER A 200 14.41 5.76 10.69
C SER A 200 13.54 6.03 11.89
N THR A 201 12.24 5.81 11.71
CA THR A 201 11.24 5.82 12.78
C THR A 201 10.35 4.59 12.66
N SER A 202 9.82 4.15 13.80
CA SER A 202 8.88 3.04 13.92
C SER A 202 7.83 3.33 15.00
N GLU A 203 6.80 2.49 15.09
CA GLU A 203 5.69 2.62 16.04
C GLU A 203 6.10 2.76 17.52
N SER A 204 7.31 2.34 17.91
CA SER A 204 7.83 2.49 19.28
C SER A 204 8.44 3.85 19.59
N ASP A 205 8.70 4.69 18.59
CA ASP A 205 9.16 6.07 18.81
C ASP A 205 7.95 6.94 19.18
N SER A 206 8.09 7.75 20.22
CA SER A 206 7.04 8.65 20.71
C SER A 206 6.86 9.87 19.79
N THR A 207 6.46 9.63 18.55
CA THR A 207 6.13 10.63 17.54
C THR A 207 4.74 11.20 17.82
N GLU A 208 4.58 12.52 17.69
CA GLU A 208 3.27 13.16 17.80
C GLU A 208 2.34 12.62 16.70
N PRO A 209 1.06 12.31 17.00
CA PRO A 209 0.12 11.83 15.99
C PRO A 209 0.06 12.80 14.81
N GLN A 210 0.24 12.28 13.59
CA GLN A 210 0.24 13.02 12.32
C GLN A 210 1.58 13.68 11.93
N GLU A 211 2.70 13.36 12.60
CA GLU A 211 4.04 13.79 12.17
C GLU A 211 4.37 13.34 10.72
N SER A 212 5.28 14.06 10.05
CA SER A 212 5.75 13.71 8.71
C SER A 212 7.19 14.11 8.51
N PHE A 213 7.97 13.17 7.97
CA PHE A 213 9.42 13.24 7.82
C PHE A 213 9.79 13.53 6.38
N LYS A 214 10.90 14.27 6.18
CA LYS A 214 11.42 14.62 4.87
C LYS A 214 12.61 13.71 4.53
N GLY A 215 12.43 12.84 3.55
CA GLY A 215 13.49 12.04 2.95
C GLY A 215 14.05 12.68 1.68
N ARG A 216 15.34 12.99 1.66
CA ARG A 216 16.02 13.60 0.52
C ARG A 216 16.58 12.52 -0.42
N GLY A 217 16.02 12.37 -1.61
CA GLY A 217 16.51 11.43 -2.63
C GLY A 217 16.42 9.94 -2.28
N TYR A 218 16.00 9.57 -1.08
CA TYR A 218 15.74 8.17 -0.71
C TYR A 218 14.74 8.06 0.44
N CYS A 219 13.82 7.12 0.30
CA CYS A 219 12.98 6.64 1.39
C CYS A 219 12.66 5.15 1.19
N MET A 220 12.60 4.39 2.28
CA MET A 220 12.03 3.04 2.31
C MET A 220 10.95 2.96 3.38
N LEU A 221 9.82 2.38 3.01
CA LEU A 221 8.58 2.32 3.78
C LEU A 221 8.17 0.86 3.86
N GLY A 222 7.79 0.39 5.05
CA GLY A 222 7.30 -0.97 5.23
C GLY A 222 6.06 -1.01 6.11
N ILE A 223 5.18 -1.94 5.79
CA ILE A 223 4.01 -2.32 6.59
C ILE A 223 3.95 -3.83 6.73
N SER A 224 3.34 -4.28 7.83
CA SER A 224 3.09 -5.67 8.16
C SER A 224 1.74 -5.78 8.86
N ASP A 225 0.91 -6.72 8.46
CA ASP A 225 -0.33 -7.09 9.18
C ASP A 225 -0.14 -8.49 9.80
N GLY A 226 -0.45 -8.63 11.08
CA GLY A 226 -0.27 -9.86 11.85
C GLY A 226 -1.54 -10.71 11.83
N VAL A 227 -1.44 -11.96 11.40
CA VAL A 227 -2.62 -12.81 11.15
C VAL A 227 -3.34 -13.16 12.47
N GLY A 228 -4.48 -12.52 12.75
CA GLY A 228 -5.18 -12.61 14.04
C GLY A 228 -5.63 -14.00 14.51
N GLY A 229 -5.61 -15.02 13.64
CA GLY A 229 -5.83 -16.42 14.03
C GLY A 229 -4.85 -16.97 15.07
N TRP A 230 -3.72 -16.29 15.33
CA TRP A 230 -2.81 -16.63 16.44
C TRP A 230 -3.38 -16.34 17.83
N ALA A 231 -4.35 -15.44 17.94
CA ALA A 231 -4.99 -15.08 19.21
C ALA A 231 -5.69 -16.28 19.90
N ASP A 232 -6.23 -17.22 19.13
CA ASP A 232 -6.83 -18.48 19.62
C ASP A 232 -5.83 -19.38 20.37
N MET A 233 -4.54 -19.22 20.09
CA MET A 233 -3.43 -19.91 20.78
C MET A 233 -2.81 -19.07 21.90
N GLY A 234 -3.36 -17.89 22.19
CA GLY A 234 -2.80 -16.94 23.16
C GLY A 234 -1.49 -16.28 22.68
N ILE A 235 -1.26 -16.21 21.38
CA ILE A 235 -0.07 -15.62 20.76
C ILE A 235 -0.42 -14.25 20.18
N ASP A 236 0.37 -13.24 20.51
CA ASP A 236 0.29 -11.88 19.97
C ASP A 236 0.86 -11.86 18.55
N ALA A 237 -0.01 -11.76 17.54
CA ALA A 237 0.42 -11.68 16.13
C ALA A 237 1.22 -10.39 15.84
N GLY A 238 0.90 -9.30 16.54
CA GLY A 238 1.64 -8.04 16.43
C GLY A 238 3.07 -8.11 16.92
N ALA A 239 3.40 -9.02 17.84
CA ALA A 239 4.78 -9.27 18.23
C ALA A 239 5.63 -9.77 17.05
N TYR A 240 5.03 -10.52 16.12
CA TYR A 240 5.69 -10.94 14.88
C TYR A 240 5.84 -9.75 13.93
N SER A 241 4.76 -9.01 13.64
CA SER A 241 4.77 -7.84 12.75
C SER A 241 5.77 -6.77 13.20
N ARG A 242 5.76 -6.39 14.48
CA ARG A 242 6.68 -5.39 15.06
C ARG A 242 8.13 -5.84 14.97
N GLN A 243 8.43 -7.11 15.25
CA GLN A 243 9.80 -7.63 15.11
C GLN A 243 10.25 -7.72 13.64
N LEU A 244 9.34 -8.09 12.72
CA LEU A 244 9.62 -8.14 11.28
C LEU A 244 9.94 -6.74 10.75
N MET A 245 9.15 -5.72 11.11
CA MET A 245 9.38 -4.33 10.71
C MET A 245 10.65 -3.74 11.37
N HIS A 246 10.97 -4.12 12.60
CA HIS A 246 12.25 -3.77 13.25
C HIS A 246 13.46 -4.29 12.46
N PHE A 247 13.47 -5.58 12.09
CA PHE A 247 14.57 -6.15 11.31
C PHE A 247 14.60 -5.64 9.86
N ALA A 248 13.44 -5.40 9.23
CA ALA A 248 13.38 -4.77 7.90
C ALA A 248 13.99 -3.37 7.93
N ASN A 249 13.70 -2.57 8.96
CA ASN A 249 14.32 -1.27 9.16
C ASN A 249 15.84 -1.38 9.37
N GLN A 250 16.33 -2.32 10.20
CA GLN A 250 17.76 -2.54 10.39
C GLN A 250 18.48 -2.93 9.10
N VAL A 251 17.93 -3.87 8.33
CA VAL A 251 18.51 -4.30 7.04
C VAL A 251 18.49 -3.17 6.01
N THR A 252 17.54 -2.25 6.09
CA THR A 252 17.49 -1.05 5.25
C THR A 252 18.71 -0.14 5.46
N GLN A 253 19.30 -0.15 6.67
CA GLN A 253 20.56 0.56 6.96
C GLN A 253 21.79 -0.05 6.25
N GLU A 254 21.65 -1.28 5.72
CA GLU A 254 22.66 -1.98 4.92
C GLU A 254 22.37 -1.97 3.41
N GLU A 255 21.36 -1.24 2.95
CA GLU A 255 21.03 -1.10 1.53
C GLU A 255 21.83 0.03 0.87
N ASP A 256 22.17 -0.15 -0.41
CA ASP A 256 22.64 0.94 -1.25
C ASP A 256 21.44 1.83 -1.63
N ALA A 257 21.38 3.03 -1.06
CA ALA A 257 20.31 4.00 -1.34
C ALA A 257 20.20 4.40 -2.83
N SER A 258 21.24 4.17 -3.65
CA SER A 258 21.17 4.39 -5.10
C SER A 258 20.54 3.22 -5.87
N ASN A 259 20.49 2.02 -5.28
CA ASN A 259 19.96 0.81 -5.88
C ASN A 259 19.30 -0.14 -4.85
N PRO A 260 18.27 0.32 -4.13
CA PRO A 260 17.63 -0.46 -3.07
C PRO A 260 16.92 -1.70 -3.59
N ASN A 261 16.88 -2.74 -2.75
CA ASN A 261 16.23 -4.01 -3.03
C ASN A 261 15.26 -4.42 -1.88
N PRO A 262 14.00 -3.95 -1.91
CA PRO A 262 12.97 -4.31 -0.92
C PRO A 262 12.79 -5.82 -0.70
N LYS A 263 13.06 -6.65 -1.72
CA LYS A 263 12.97 -8.12 -1.60
C LYS A 263 14.14 -8.71 -0.82
N ARG A 264 15.35 -8.13 -0.91
CA ARG A 264 16.49 -8.50 -0.04
C ARG A 264 16.20 -8.13 1.41
N VAL A 265 15.65 -6.93 1.63
CA VAL A 265 15.23 -6.44 2.95
C VAL A 265 14.21 -7.40 3.59
N LEU A 266 13.12 -7.72 2.87
CA LEU A 266 12.13 -8.70 3.30
C LEU A 266 12.76 -10.06 3.61
N TYR A 267 13.55 -10.61 2.68
CA TYR A 267 14.16 -11.94 2.86
C TYR A 267 15.00 -12.03 4.14
N LYS A 268 15.89 -11.04 4.38
CA LYS A 268 16.73 -10.98 5.58
C LYS A 268 15.90 -10.81 6.84
N ALA A 269 14.96 -9.86 6.86
CA ALA A 269 14.12 -9.60 8.04
C ALA A 269 13.36 -10.84 8.50
N VAL A 270 12.88 -11.67 7.57
CA VAL A 270 12.21 -12.94 7.85
C VAL A 270 13.15 -13.99 8.47
N GLN A 271 14.45 -13.98 8.14
CA GLN A 271 15.41 -14.91 8.78
C GLN A 271 15.68 -14.55 10.25
N GLU A 272 15.73 -13.26 10.57
CA GLU A 272 15.99 -12.77 11.94
C GLU A 272 14.75 -12.80 12.85
N THR A 273 13.54 -12.80 12.27
CA THR A 273 12.28 -12.77 13.03
C THR A 273 12.00 -14.13 13.70
N THR A 274 12.01 -14.13 15.03
CA THR A 274 11.90 -15.33 15.90
C THR A 274 10.67 -15.34 16.82
N ALA A 275 10.00 -14.18 16.97
CA ALA A 275 8.71 -14.03 17.64
C ALA A 275 7.68 -15.03 17.10
N LYS A 276 6.66 -15.38 17.89
CA LYS A 276 5.59 -16.29 17.42
C LYS A 276 4.49 -15.51 16.72
N GLY A 277 4.01 -16.07 15.61
CA GLY A 277 3.08 -15.43 14.70
C GLY A 277 3.34 -15.75 13.23
N SER A 278 2.56 -15.09 12.38
CA SER A 278 2.75 -14.91 10.94
C SER A 278 2.19 -13.56 10.52
N ALA A 279 2.65 -13.04 9.39
CA ALA A 279 2.22 -11.75 8.87
C ALA A 279 2.21 -11.67 7.35
N THR A 280 1.35 -10.80 6.82
CA THR A 280 1.48 -10.22 5.48
C THR A 280 2.46 -9.05 5.52
N VAL A 281 3.08 -8.69 4.38
CA VAL A 281 4.14 -7.68 4.37
C VAL A 281 4.30 -7.00 3.01
N CYS A 282 4.35 -5.66 3.02
CA CYS A 282 4.67 -4.83 1.86
C CYS A 282 5.81 -3.88 2.21
N ILE A 283 6.90 -3.90 1.42
CA ILE A 283 8.02 -2.96 1.53
C ILE A 283 8.17 -2.22 0.19
N VAL A 284 8.25 -0.89 0.25
CA VAL A 284 8.41 0.02 -0.89
C VAL A 284 9.66 0.88 -0.70
N SER A 285 10.46 1.06 -1.74
CA SER A 285 11.56 2.04 -1.78
C SER A 285 11.34 3.06 -2.90
N LEU A 286 11.61 4.32 -2.61
CA LEU A 286 11.57 5.45 -3.54
C LEU A 286 12.97 6.03 -3.73
N THR A 287 13.43 6.13 -4.98
CA THR A 287 14.70 6.77 -5.37
C THR A 287 14.52 7.58 -6.66
N PRO A 288 15.27 8.67 -6.89
CA PRO A 288 15.37 9.32 -8.19
C PRO A 288 15.68 8.32 -9.32
N SER A 289 14.95 8.44 -10.42
CA SER A 289 15.17 7.61 -11.60
C SER A 289 16.47 8.00 -12.27
N SER A 290 17.35 7.02 -12.47
CA SER A 290 18.57 7.17 -13.27
C SER A 290 18.28 7.21 -14.79
N GLN A 291 17.06 6.86 -15.20
CA GLN A 291 16.62 6.82 -16.59
C GLN A 291 15.85 8.08 -16.98
N THR A 292 15.01 8.61 -16.08
CA THR A 292 14.09 9.72 -16.38
C THR A 292 14.28 10.88 -15.41
N SER A 293 14.88 11.96 -15.90
CA SER A 293 15.24 13.13 -15.08
C SER A 293 14.02 13.81 -14.44
N GLY A 294 14.05 13.95 -13.12
CA GLY A 294 12.96 14.56 -12.34
C GLY A 294 11.80 13.62 -12.01
N MET A 295 11.94 12.32 -12.26
CA MET A 295 11.02 11.27 -11.79
C MET A 295 11.74 10.34 -10.80
N ALA A 296 10.97 9.52 -10.08
CA ALA A 296 11.47 8.52 -9.15
C ALA A 296 11.03 7.11 -9.56
N ASN A 297 11.85 6.12 -9.24
CA ASN A 297 11.51 4.72 -9.32
C ASN A 297 10.95 4.27 -7.97
N LEU A 298 9.71 3.79 -7.97
CA LEU A 298 9.09 3.05 -6.89
C LEU A 298 9.36 1.57 -7.13
N ARG A 299 10.24 0.98 -6.31
CA ARG A 299 10.39 -0.48 -6.24
C ARG A 299 9.68 -1.02 -5.03
N ALA A 300 9.07 -2.19 -5.15
CA ALA A 300 8.38 -2.81 -4.03
C ALA A 300 8.54 -4.34 -4.01
N ALA A 301 8.36 -4.91 -2.82
CA ALA A 301 8.17 -6.34 -2.59
C ALA A 301 6.93 -6.54 -1.72
N ASN A 302 5.95 -7.30 -2.21
CA ASN A 302 4.71 -7.60 -1.49
C ASN A 302 4.55 -9.12 -1.31
N LEU A 303 4.10 -9.55 -0.13
CA LEU A 303 3.69 -10.91 0.16
C LEU A 303 2.43 -10.87 1.05
N GLY A 304 1.27 -11.12 0.45
CA GLY A 304 -0.04 -11.08 1.10
C GLY A 304 -1.01 -10.11 0.39
N ASP A 305 -2.04 -9.68 1.11
CA ASP A 305 -3.09 -8.75 0.68
C ASP A 305 -2.97 -7.32 1.25
N SER A 306 -2.03 -7.09 2.18
CA SER A 306 -1.32 -5.81 2.28
C SER A 306 -0.85 -5.32 0.89
N GLY A 307 -0.62 -4.03 0.72
CA GLY A 307 -0.14 -3.51 -0.57
C GLY A 307 0.02 -2.00 -0.66
N PHE A 308 0.04 -1.49 -1.88
CA PHE A 308 0.16 -0.05 -2.16
C PHE A 308 -0.65 0.40 -3.38
N ILE A 309 -1.01 1.68 -3.40
CA ILE A 309 -1.52 2.39 -4.57
C ILE A 309 -0.68 3.64 -4.86
N VAL A 310 -0.66 4.06 -6.12
CA VAL A 310 -0.11 5.34 -6.56
C VAL A 310 -1.25 6.22 -7.06
N VAL A 311 -1.39 7.42 -6.50
CA VAL A 311 -2.43 8.39 -6.84
C VAL A 311 -1.79 9.67 -7.40
N ARG A 312 -2.31 10.15 -8.54
CA ARG A 312 -2.03 11.49 -9.08
C ARG A 312 -3.33 12.25 -9.20
N GLU A 313 -3.36 13.47 -8.67
CA GLU A 313 -4.58 14.27 -8.53
C GLU A 313 -5.71 13.47 -7.86
N LYS A 314 -6.71 13.04 -8.63
CA LYS A 314 -7.87 12.25 -8.20
C LYS A 314 -7.97 10.93 -8.97
N GLN A 315 -6.85 10.39 -9.46
CA GLN A 315 -6.78 9.17 -10.27
C GLN A 315 -5.81 8.17 -9.67
N VAL A 316 -6.22 6.90 -9.64
CA VAL A 316 -5.36 5.77 -9.28
C VAL A 316 -4.53 5.41 -10.51
N LEU A 317 -3.23 5.70 -10.47
CA LEU A 317 -2.29 5.35 -11.53
C LEU A 317 -1.87 3.89 -11.45
N TYR A 318 -1.75 3.36 -10.23
CA TYR A 318 -1.37 1.98 -9.96
C TYR A 318 -2.02 1.46 -8.69
N LYS A 319 -2.33 0.16 -8.67
CA LYS A 319 -2.69 -0.62 -7.48
C LYS A 319 -1.94 -1.94 -7.53
N SER A 320 -1.24 -2.30 -6.45
CA SER A 320 -0.63 -3.62 -6.34
C SER A 320 -1.72 -4.72 -6.31
N PRO A 321 -1.54 -5.82 -7.05
CA PRO A 321 -2.40 -7.00 -6.89
C PRO A 321 -2.24 -7.60 -5.49
N VAL A 322 -3.30 -8.24 -5.00
CA VAL A 322 -3.28 -9.04 -3.76
C VAL A 322 -2.72 -10.44 -4.03
N GLN A 323 -1.95 -10.98 -3.09
CA GLN A 323 -1.36 -12.32 -3.18
C GLN A 323 -1.97 -13.23 -2.11
N GLN A 324 -2.91 -14.09 -2.52
CA GLN A 324 -3.72 -14.93 -1.63
C GLN A 324 -3.84 -16.37 -2.16
N HIS A 325 -3.90 -17.34 -1.25
CA HIS A 325 -4.15 -18.76 -1.56
C HIS A 325 -5.63 -19.02 -1.87
N SER A 326 -6.51 -18.26 -1.22
CA SER A 326 -7.95 -18.18 -1.44
C SER A 326 -8.46 -16.84 -0.88
N PHE A 327 -9.72 -16.48 -1.11
CA PHE A 327 -10.32 -15.25 -0.56
C PHE A 327 -10.15 -15.16 0.97
N ASN A 328 -9.54 -14.08 1.46
CA ASN A 328 -9.22 -13.84 2.87
C ASN A 328 -8.32 -14.95 3.48
N PHE A 329 -7.44 -15.55 2.66
CA PHE A 329 -6.33 -16.41 3.08
C PHE A 329 -5.05 -15.96 2.38
N PRO A 330 -4.41 -14.87 2.83
CA PRO A 330 -3.22 -14.31 2.20
C PRO A 330 -2.00 -15.22 2.27
N TYR A 331 -1.06 -14.98 1.35
CA TYR A 331 0.31 -15.44 1.52
C TYR A 331 0.94 -14.74 2.71
N GLN A 332 1.71 -15.47 3.51
CA GLN A 332 2.22 -14.96 4.79
C GLN A 332 3.56 -15.59 5.17
N VAL A 333 4.45 -14.79 5.76
CA VAL A 333 5.67 -15.31 6.41
C VAL A 333 5.35 -15.74 7.84
N SER A 334 5.95 -16.82 8.31
CA SER A 334 5.64 -17.39 9.63
C SER A 334 6.86 -17.88 10.40
N SER A 335 6.80 -17.68 11.71
CA SER A 335 7.67 -18.31 12.72
C SER A 335 7.62 -19.84 12.78
N ILE A 336 6.69 -20.48 12.04
CA ILE A 336 6.65 -21.93 11.82
C ILE A 336 6.90 -22.20 10.33
N PRO A 337 8.08 -22.74 9.94
CA PRO A 337 8.46 -22.90 8.52
C PRO A 337 7.46 -23.69 7.65
N LYS A 338 6.69 -24.62 8.25
CA LYS A 338 5.64 -25.38 7.55
C LYS A 338 4.44 -24.53 7.11
N TYR A 339 4.20 -23.41 7.78
CA TYR A 339 3.09 -22.48 7.52
C TYR A 339 3.58 -21.12 7.02
N SER A 340 4.89 -20.99 6.75
CA SER A 340 5.46 -19.83 6.10
C SER A 340 5.46 -20.05 4.59
N ASP A 341 4.89 -19.11 3.84
CA ASP A 341 5.27 -18.94 2.45
C ASP A 341 6.75 -18.57 2.36
N ASN A 342 7.38 -18.93 1.24
CA ASN A 342 8.76 -18.55 0.99
C ASN A 342 8.80 -17.03 0.68
N PRO A 343 9.57 -16.19 1.42
CA PRO A 343 9.69 -14.77 1.12
C PRO A 343 10.25 -14.49 -0.29
N MET A 344 10.94 -15.45 -0.92
CA MET A 344 11.34 -15.36 -2.33
C MET A 344 10.16 -15.43 -3.32
N ASN A 345 8.96 -15.81 -2.87
CA ASN A 345 7.71 -15.75 -3.65
C ASN A 345 7.02 -14.38 -3.58
N ALA A 346 7.57 -13.42 -2.83
CA ALA A 346 7.06 -12.04 -2.81
C ALA A 346 7.08 -11.44 -4.23
N GLN A 347 5.95 -10.87 -4.65
CA GLN A 347 5.83 -10.17 -5.92
C GLN A 347 6.66 -8.89 -5.90
N THR A 348 7.43 -8.65 -6.95
CA THR A 348 8.26 -7.45 -7.09
C THR A 348 7.70 -6.50 -8.14
N PHE A 349 7.78 -5.21 -7.86
CA PHE A 349 7.27 -4.15 -8.72
C PHE A 349 8.37 -3.12 -8.96
N ASP A 350 8.35 -2.51 -10.15
CA ASP A 350 9.14 -1.32 -10.50
C ASP A 350 8.16 -0.40 -11.26
N VAL A 351 7.87 0.78 -10.69
CA VAL A 351 6.82 1.71 -11.14
C VAL A 351 7.41 3.12 -11.12
N GLU A 352 7.31 3.83 -12.23
CA GLU A 352 7.80 5.21 -12.32
C GLU A 352 6.76 6.19 -11.73
N VAL A 353 7.20 7.06 -10.83
CA VAL A 353 6.40 8.08 -10.14
C VAL A 353 7.00 9.48 -10.33
N ALA A 354 6.19 10.52 -10.29
CA ALA A 354 6.59 11.90 -10.57
C ALA A 354 6.20 12.86 -9.43
N PRO A 355 6.84 14.05 -9.36
CA PRO A 355 6.37 15.14 -8.52
C PRO A 355 4.86 15.39 -8.67
N GLY A 356 4.17 15.47 -7.53
CA GLY A 356 2.71 15.54 -7.45
C GLY A 356 2.04 14.21 -7.13
N ASP A 357 2.74 13.07 -7.23
CA ASP A 357 2.21 11.76 -6.83
C ASP A 357 2.09 11.62 -5.30
N THR A 358 1.17 10.75 -4.91
CA THR A 358 1.07 10.22 -3.55
C THR A 358 1.08 8.70 -3.62
N VAL A 359 2.05 8.10 -2.93
CA VAL A 359 2.10 6.65 -2.68
C VAL A 359 1.39 6.39 -1.36
N VAL A 360 0.45 5.45 -1.34
CA VAL A 360 -0.24 4.99 -0.13
C VAL A 360 0.01 3.50 0.02
N LEU A 361 0.80 3.11 1.02
CA LEU A 361 0.89 1.73 1.49
C LEU A 361 -0.19 1.53 2.55
N ALA A 362 -0.87 0.38 2.56
CA ALA A 362 -1.76 0.02 3.65
C ALA A 362 -1.95 -1.49 3.83
N THR A 363 -2.33 -1.88 5.05
CA THR A 363 -2.82 -3.23 5.37
C THR A 363 -4.22 -3.46 4.79
N ASP A 364 -4.69 -4.71 4.82
CA ASP A 364 -5.99 -5.08 4.25
C ASP A 364 -7.15 -4.30 4.89
N GLY A 365 -7.05 -3.93 6.18
CA GLY A 365 -8.01 -3.09 6.90
C GLY A 365 -8.42 -1.81 6.15
N LEU A 366 -7.53 -1.17 5.38
CA LEU A 366 -7.89 -0.09 4.44
C LEU A 366 -8.59 -0.64 3.19
N PHE A 367 -7.93 -1.57 2.49
CA PHE A 367 -8.29 -2.00 1.14
C PHE A 367 -9.54 -2.89 1.07
N ASP A 368 -9.95 -3.49 2.18
CA ASP A 368 -11.20 -4.24 2.35
C ASP A 368 -12.42 -3.33 2.59
N ASN A 369 -12.19 -2.09 3.02
CA ASN A 369 -13.23 -1.14 3.42
C ASN A 369 -13.43 0.00 2.41
N LEU A 370 -12.35 0.56 1.84
CA LEU A 370 -12.40 1.67 0.87
C LEU A 370 -11.98 1.23 -0.53
N TYR A 371 -12.76 1.64 -1.54
CA TYR A 371 -12.35 1.46 -2.94
C TYR A 371 -11.18 2.41 -3.28
N PRO A 372 -10.25 2.02 -4.18
CA PRO A 372 -9.09 2.84 -4.56
C PRO A 372 -9.45 4.26 -5.02
N GLU A 373 -10.59 4.42 -5.70
CA GLU A 373 -11.12 5.70 -6.18
C GLU A 373 -11.60 6.61 -5.04
N GLU A 374 -12.04 6.04 -3.91
CA GLU A 374 -12.38 6.77 -2.69
C GLU A 374 -11.11 7.23 -1.99
N VAL A 375 -10.10 6.35 -1.87
CA VAL A 375 -8.78 6.72 -1.34
C VAL A 375 -8.17 7.86 -2.18
N ALA A 376 -8.21 7.77 -3.51
CA ALA A 376 -7.76 8.83 -4.41
C ALA A 376 -8.54 10.15 -4.25
N SER A 377 -9.83 10.08 -3.92
CA SER A 377 -10.65 11.26 -3.62
C SER A 377 -10.23 11.93 -2.31
N ILE A 378 -9.99 11.15 -1.26
CA ILE A 378 -9.53 11.64 0.04
C ILE A 378 -8.12 12.23 -0.07
N VAL A 379 -7.21 11.58 -0.79
CA VAL A 379 -5.86 12.08 -1.10
C VAL A 379 -5.92 13.45 -1.78
N HIS A 380 -6.77 13.61 -2.80
CA HIS A 380 -6.93 14.88 -3.51
C HIS A 380 -7.41 16.00 -2.57
N GLU A 381 -8.45 15.74 -1.78
CA GLU A 381 -9.07 16.72 -0.88
C GLU A 381 -8.14 17.10 0.30
N ALA A 382 -7.37 16.14 0.82
CA ALA A 382 -6.34 16.38 1.83
C ALA A 382 -5.22 17.28 1.29
N LYS A 383 -4.68 16.98 0.10
CA LYS A 383 -3.63 17.78 -0.55
C LYS A 383 -4.11 19.19 -0.90
N ALA A 384 -5.32 19.32 -1.44
CA ALA A 384 -5.96 20.62 -1.70
C ALA A 384 -6.17 21.44 -0.41
N SER A 385 -6.32 20.77 0.74
CA SER A 385 -6.42 21.39 2.07
C SER A 385 -5.06 21.60 2.77
N GLY A 386 -3.93 21.36 2.08
CA GLY A 386 -2.58 21.53 2.62
C GLY A 386 -2.15 20.49 3.66
N ARG A 387 -2.86 19.36 3.78
CA ARG A 387 -2.59 18.33 4.79
C ARG A 387 -1.32 17.55 4.49
N LYS A 388 -0.49 17.37 5.52
CA LYS A 388 0.73 16.55 5.49
C LYS A 388 0.39 15.05 5.33
N PRO A 389 1.36 14.23 4.88
CA PRO A 389 1.17 12.78 4.72
C PRO A 389 0.69 12.06 6.00
N GLY A 390 1.20 12.45 7.17
CA GLY A 390 0.77 11.89 8.46
C GLY A 390 -0.66 12.26 8.81
N GLU A 391 -1.09 13.50 8.54
CA GLU A 391 -2.50 13.92 8.67
C GLU A 391 -3.39 13.11 7.72
N LEU A 392 -2.97 12.93 6.47
CA LEU A 392 -3.68 12.14 5.48
C LEU A 392 -3.84 10.67 5.92
N ALA A 393 -2.76 10.03 6.38
CA ALA A 393 -2.81 8.65 6.88
C ALA A 393 -3.82 8.52 8.04
N HIS A 394 -3.82 9.48 8.96
CA HIS A 394 -4.76 9.55 10.07
C HIS A 394 -6.22 9.79 9.64
N ILE A 395 -6.44 10.62 8.61
CA ILE A 395 -7.77 10.87 8.02
C ILE A 395 -8.29 9.60 7.35
N LEU A 396 -7.47 8.94 6.53
CA LEU A 396 -7.80 7.67 5.88
C LEU A 396 -8.15 6.60 6.91
N ALA A 397 -7.34 6.44 7.96
CA ALA A 397 -7.58 5.43 8.99
C ALA A 397 -8.90 5.69 9.76
N LYS A 398 -9.21 6.94 10.10
CA LYS A 398 -10.48 7.29 10.77
C LYS A 398 -11.71 7.04 9.88
N ILE A 399 -11.65 7.41 8.60
CA ILE A 399 -12.74 7.13 7.65
C ILE A 399 -12.92 5.61 7.47
N THR A 400 -11.82 4.87 7.39
CA THR A 400 -11.81 3.40 7.28
C THR A 400 -12.52 2.75 8.46
N LEU A 401 -12.22 3.18 9.69
CA LEU A 401 -12.87 2.65 10.90
C LEU A 401 -14.36 2.99 10.98
N GLU A 402 -14.79 4.17 10.53
CA GLU A 402 -16.24 4.47 10.41
C GLU A 402 -16.90 3.51 9.41
N VAL A 403 -16.27 3.31 8.24
CA VAL A 403 -16.74 2.38 7.20
C VAL A 403 -16.80 0.93 7.70
N ALA A 404 -15.82 0.48 8.46
CA ALA A 404 -15.76 -0.84 9.09
C ALA A 404 -16.96 -1.13 10.00
N THR A 405 -17.57 -0.09 10.60
CA THR A 405 -18.78 -0.23 11.42
C THR A 405 -20.09 -0.30 10.63
N ASP A 406 -20.14 0.18 9.37
CA ASP A 406 -21.37 0.15 8.58
C ASP A 406 -21.66 -1.26 8.06
N LYS A 407 -22.54 -1.99 8.75
CA LYS A 407 -22.97 -3.35 8.41
C LYS A 407 -23.93 -3.45 7.21
N LYS A 408 -24.07 -2.38 6.40
CA LYS A 408 -24.94 -2.34 5.20
C LYS A 408 -24.24 -1.79 3.96
N ARG A 409 -23.03 -1.25 4.09
CA ARG A 409 -22.25 -0.72 2.97
C ARG A 409 -21.80 -1.84 2.03
N ASP A 410 -21.78 -1.57 0.74
CA ASP A 410 -21.08 -2.42 -0.22
C ASP A 410 -19.59 -2.02 -0.21
N THR A 411 -18.74 -2.90 0.30
CA THR A 411 -17.30 -2.69 0.52
C THR A 411 -16.48 -3.63 -0.36
N PRO A 412 -15.20 -3.34 -0.66
CA PRO A 412 -14.34 -4.27 -1.39
C PRO A 412 -14.36 -5.71 -0.83
N PHE A 413 -14.32 -5.87 0.50
CA PHE A 413 -14.42 -7.15 1.18
C PHE A 413 -15.75 -7.86 0.92
N SER A 414 -16.88 -7.21 1.26
CA SER A 414 -18.21 -7.82 1.13
C SER A 414 -18.59 -8.06 -0.34
N TYR A 415 -18.07 -7.25 -1.28
CA TYR A 415 -18.08 -7.55 -2.70
C TYR A 415 -17.29 -8.82 -3.05
N GLY A 416 -16.02 -8.91 -2.62
CA GLY A 416 -15.18 -10.09 -2.85
C GLY A 416 -15.78 -11.38 -2.30
N ALA A 417 -16.31 -11.34 -1.08
CA ALA A 417 -16.99 -12.46 -0.43
C ALA A 417 -18.20 -12.95 -1.24
N ARG A 418 -19.02 -12.03 -1.75
CA ARG A 418 -20.15 -12.37 -2.63
C ARG A 418 -19.69 -13.00 -3.96
N GLN A 419 -18.55 -12.59 -4.53
CA GLN A 419 -17.99 -13.21 -5.74
C GLN A 419 -17.57 -14.68 -5.54
N VAL A 420 -17.12 -15.05 -4.32
CA VAL A 420 -16.68 -16.42 -4.01
C VAL A 420 -17.75 -17.30 -3.36
N GLY A 421 -19.01 -16.84 -3.33
CA GLY A 421 -20.16 -17.65 -2.94
C GLY A 421 -20.77 -17.36 -1.56
N PHE A 422 -20.48 -16.21 -0.95
CA PHE A 422 -21.15 -15.72 0.26
C PHE A 422 -22.18 -14.62 -0.09
N PRO A 423 -23.35 -14.95 -0.67
CA PRO A 423 -24.28 -13.98 -1.29
C PRO A 423 -24.93 -12.98 -0.31
N HIS A 424 -24.79 -13.21 1.00
CA HIS A 424 -25.37 -12.40 2.06
C HIS A 424 -24.34 -11.55 2.82
N GLU A 425 -23.07 -11.56 2.38
CA GLU A 425 -22.03 -10.73 2.99
C GLU A 425 -22.23 -9.26 2.59
N TYR A 426 -22.37 -8.38 3.59
CA TYR A 426 -22.55 -6.94 3.44
C TYR A 426 -21.91 -6.21 4.62
N GLY A 427 -21.37 -5.02 4.34
CA GLY A 427 -20.80 -4.12 5.33
C GLY A 427 -19.28 -4.13 5.41
N GLY A 428 -18.76 -3.30 6.30
CA GLY A 428 -17.33 -3.22 6.57
C GLY A 428 -16.79 -4.35 7.44
N LYS A 429 -15.51 -4.68 7.18
CA LYS A 429 -14.68 -5.60 7.98
C LYS A 429 -13.97 -4.78 9.05
N MET A 430 -14.16 -5.14 10.33
CA MET A 430 -13.46 -4.47 11.43
C MET A 430 -12.10 -5.13 11.62
N ASP A 431 -11.03 -4.36 11.43
CA ASP A 431 -9.67 -4.83 11.54
C ASP A 431 -8.72 -3.72 12.03
N ASP A 432 -7.45 -4.06 12.25
CA ASP A 432 -6.40 -3.07 12.43
C ASP A 432 -6.23 -2.26 11.13
N VAL A 433 -5.87 -0.97 11.25
CA VAL A 433 -5.72 -0.10 10.09
C VAL A 433 -4.38 0.61 10.15
N THR A 434 -3.44 0.14 9.33
CA THR A 434 -2.12 0.74 9.17
C THR A 434 -1.92 1.29 7.78
N ILE A 435 -1.51 2.55 7.72
CA ILE A 435 -1.38 3.33 6.49
C ILE A 435 -0.09 4.14 6.56
N VAL A 436 0.72 4.06 5.50
CA VAL A 436 1.90 4.90 5.31
C VAL A 436 1.74 5.66 3.99
N CYS A 437 1.68 6.99 4.08
CA CYS A 437 1.55 7.89 2.94
C CYS A 437 2.88 8.57 2.65
N SER A 438 3.24 8.68 1.37
CA SER A 438 4.39 9.47 0.91
C SER A 438 4.02 10.39 -0.25
N TYR A 439 4.34 11.68 -0.15
CA TYR A 439 4.22 12.64 -1.25
C TYR A 439 5.54 12.73 -2.00
N VAL A 440 5.49 12.53 -3.32
CA VAL A 440 6.63 12.75 -4.22
C VAL A 440 6.64 14.22 -4.60
N MET A 441 7.69 14.94 -4.22
CA MET A 441 7.85 16.38 -4.45
C MET A 441 9.14 16.66 -5.23
N ALA A 442 9.12 17.67 -6.09
CA ALA A 442 10.36 18.27 -6.59
C ALA A 442 11.04 19.03 -5.43
N ASP A 443 12.37 18.96 -5.33
CA ASP A 443 13.10 19.68 -4.29
C ASP A 443 12.79 21.19 -4.33
N SER A 444 12.36 21.68 -3.17
CA SER A 444 12.02 23.07 -2.87
C SER A 444 13.14 24.10 -3.07
N ARG A 445 14.40 23.68 -3.29
CA ARG A 445 15.58 24.56 -3.45
C ARG A 445 15.82 25.02 -4.89
N MET A 446 14.78 25.10 -5.72
CA MET A 446 14.83 25.58 -7.13
C MET A 446 14.20 26.96 -7.31
#